data_AF-A0A432MKT3-F1
#
_entry.id   AF-A0A432MKT3-F1
#
_cell.length_a   1.000
_cell.length_b   1.000
_cell.length_c   1.000
_cell.angle_alpha   90.00
_cell.angle_beta   90.00
_cell.angle_gamma   90.00
#
_symmetry.space_group_name_H-M   'P 1'
#
loop_
_entity.id
_entity.type
_entity.pdbx_description
1 polymer ?
#
loop_
_entity_poly.entity_id
_entity_poly.type
_entity_poly.pdbx_seq_one_letter_code
_entity_poly.pdbx_strand_id
1 'polypeptide(L)'
;MTRRYVKQLANGEAVDEVFLVAEKQLRSNRQGQLYLHLDLRDRSGTIGARLWNATEEQARSFDAGDYLRARGKVQIFQGAAQLILSQIEPTSAEGLDPGEFLPRAARGAAEMTARLRQLLMGVSDPHLRALAECFLIDDEFLSKFTAAPAGVRVHHAYQGGLLEHVLTLLEVADRIAPLYPDLNRDLLMLGIFLHDAGKIQELDYHRAFGYTDQGQLVGHIVLGGELLAEKVKRTADLTGEPFPEETLLRLKHMIVSHHGPAEFGSPKPPMTPEAIALHYLDNLDAKVHAFSRQIREDPAAGSTWTSFDPNLGRRLFKGASPVPDDDGGFQP
;
A
#
# COMPACT_ATOMS: atom_id res chain seq x y z
N MET A 1 27.13 -13.14 5.47
CA MET A 1 26.47 -13.00 6.78
C MET A 1 24.98 -12.88 6.52
N THR A 2 24.15 -13.44 7.39
CA THR A 2 22.69 -13.32 7.29
C THR A 2 22.29 -11.88 7.57
N ARG A 3 21.58 -11.24 6.64
CA ARG A 3 21.09 -9.86 6.77
C ARG A 3 20.24 -9.69 8.03
N ARG A 4 20.47 -8.62 8.78
CA ARG A 4 19.60 -8.21 9.91
C ARG A 4 18.62 -7.13 9.47
N TYR A 5 17.37 -7.27 9.89
CA TYR A 5 16.30 -6.35 9.52
C TYR A 5 16.06 -5.28 10.59
N VAL A 6 15.50 -4.13 10.21
CA VAL A 6 15.21 -2.97 11.06
C VAL A 6 14.54 -3.35 12.37
N LYS A 7 13.53 -4.23 12.35
CA LYS A 7 12.81 -4.66 13.57
C LYS A 7 13.65 -5.49 14.54
N GLN A 8 14.80 -5.99 14.12
CA GLN A 8 15.72 -6.78 14.93
C GLN A 8 16.82 -5.93 15.57
N LEU A 9 16.94 -4.65 15.18
CA LEU A 9 18.00 -3.76 15.63
C LEU A 9 17.73 -3.27 17.05
N ALA A 10 18.71 -3.48 17.94
CA ALA A 10 18.65 -3.07 19.34
C ALA A 10 19.50 -1.82 19.61
N ASN A 11 19.19 -1.12 20.71
CA ASN A 11 19.95 0.06 21.13
C ASN A 11 21.44 -0.27 21.31
N GLY A 12 22.30 0.57 20.74
CA GLY A 12 23.75 0.43 20.85
C GLY A 12 24.37 -0.58 19.89
N GLU A 13 23.58 -1.23 19.05
CA GLU A 13 24.06 -2.22 18.08
C GLU A 13 24.77 -1.55 16.89
N ALA A 14 25.84 -2.19 16.41
CA ALA A 14 26.52 -1.78 15.18
C ALA A 14 25.84 -2.39 13.95
N VAL A 15 25.61 -1.56 12.94
CA VAL A 15 24.93 -1.90 11.69
C VAL A 15 25.91 -1.70 10.55
N ASP A 16 25.95 -2.65 9.61
CA ASP A 16 26.61 -2.58 8.32
C ASP A 16 25.75 -3.39 7.34
N GLU A 17 24.70 -2.75 6.82
CA GLU A 17 23.67 -3.41 6.02
C GLU A 17 23.28 -2.50 4.85
N VAL A 18 22.70 -3.10 3.81
CA VAL A 18 22.13 -2.36 2.68
C VAL A 18 20.68 -2.00 3.03
N PHE A 19 20.27 -0.78 2.72
CA PHE A 19 18.89 -0.30 2.85
C PHE A 19 18.44 0.39 1.57
N LEU A 20 17.12 0.51 1.40
CA LEU A 20 16.54 1.42 0.42
C LEU A 20 16.38 2.80 1.07
N VAL A 21 16.79 3.85 0.38
CA VAL A 21 16.60 5.24 0.84
C VAL A 21 15.15 5.65 0.53
N ALA A 22 14.29 5.64 1.54
CA ALA A 22 12.88 6.03 1.38
C ALA A 22 12.70 7.56 1.33
N GLU A 23 13.48 8.29 2.15
CA GLU A 23 13.48 9.74 2.15
C GLU A 23 14.90 10.26 2.39
N LYS A 24 15.23 11.40 1.77
CA LYS A 24 16.52 12.08 1.90
C LYS A 24 16.31 13.57 2.07
N GLN A 25 16.91 14.16 3.10
CA GLN A 25 16.93 15.60 3.29
C GLN A 25 18.31 16.05 3.77
N LEU A 26 18.91 17.02 3.07
CA LEU A 26 20.07 17.75 3.55
C LEU A 26 19.60 18.92 4.42
N ARG A 27 20.03 18.94 5.68
CA ARG A 27 19.62 19.95 6.66
C ARG A 27 20.85 20.57 7.33
N SER A 28 20.68 21.76 7.88
CA SER A 28 21.69 22.38 8.76
C SER A 28 21.29 22.22 10.22
N ASN A 29 22.26 21.94 11.08
CA ASN A 29 22.06 21.97 12.53
C ASN A 29 22.03 23.42 13.04
N ARG A 30 21.79 23.61 14.34
CA ARG A 30 21.74 24.96 14.96
C ARG A 30 23.05 25.76 14.82
N GLN A 31 24.16 25.09 14.55
CA GLN A 31 25.49 25.69 14.36
C GLN A 31 25.83 25.88 12.87
N GLY A 32 24.88 25.64 11.96
CA GLY A 32 25.05 25.79 10.52
C GLY A 32 25.75 24.62 9.82
N GLN A 33 26.19 23.59 10.55
CA GLN A 33 26.82 22.41 9.96
C GLN A 33 25.78 21.51 9.30
N LEU A 34 26.11 21.01 8.11
CA LEU A 34 25.25 20.14 7.34
C LEU A 34 25.17 18.72 7.93
N TYR A 35 23.99 18.12 7.83
CA TYR A 35 23.76 16.72 8.13
C TYR A 35 22.70 16.16 7.18
N LEU A 36 22.80 14.86 6.87
CA LEU A 36 21.74 14.15 6.17
C LEU A 36 20.77 13.57 7.18
N HIS A 37 19.49 13.84 6.93
CA HIS A 37 18.36 13.16 7.56
C HIS A 37 17.78 12.20 6.53
N LEU A 38 17.85 10.90 6.83
CA LEU A 38 17.43 9.83 5.92
C LEU A 38 16.37 8.98 6.60
N ASP A 39 15.45 8.45 5.81
CA ASP A 39 14.64 7.30 6.22
C ASP A 39 15.14 6.08 5.45
N LEU A 40 15.72 5.12 6.17
CA LEU A 40 16.27 3.90 5.60
C LEU A 40 15.28 2.76 5.81
N ARG A 41 15.02 1.99 4.76
CA ARG A 41 13.98 0.98 4.75
C ARG A 41 14.50 -0.41 4.40
N ASP A 42 13.90 -1.40 5.06
CA ASP A 42 13.86 -2.78 4.59
C ASP A 42 12.44 -3.36 4.65
N ARG A 43 12.27 -4.64 4.30
CA ARG A 43 10.96 -5.32 4.31
C ARG A 43 10.28 -5.37 5.68
N SER A 44 11.04 -5.21 6.78
CA SER A 44 10.51 -5.27 8.14
C SER A 44 10.00 -3.91 8.63
N GLY A 45 10.55 -2.81 8.12
CA GLY A 45 10.19 -1.46 8.55
C GLY A 45 11.13 -0.36 8.06
N THR A 46 10.92 0.84 8.59
CA THR A 46 11.74 2.03 8.30
C THR A 46 12.42 2.48 9.59
N ILE A 47 13.70 2.88 9.51
CA ILE A 47 14.46 3.50 10.59
C ILE A 47 14.97 4.86 10.15
N GLY A 48 14.73 5.88 10.98
CA GLY A 48 15.31 7.21 10.76
C GLY A 48 16.82 7.16 10.97
N ALA A 49 17.59 7.79 10.10
CA ALA A 49 19.05 7.78 10.16
C ALA A 49 19.62 9.19 10.00
N ARG A 50 20.76 9.43 10.66
CA ARG A 50 21.46 10.71 10.62
C ARG A 50 22.93 10.52 10.31
N LEU A 51 23.42 11.19 9.26
CA LEU A 51 24.84 11.36 9.01
C LEU A 51 25.22 12.80 9.34
N TRP A 52 25.93 12.99 10.45
CA TRP A 52 26.41 14.30 10.87
C TRP A 52 27.63 14.73 10.06
N ASN A 53 27.82 16.06 9.93
CA ASN A 53 28.92 16.65 9.16
C ASN A 53 28.96 16.16 7.70
N ALA A 54 27.77 15.98 7.11
CA ALA A 54 27.65 15.54 5.73
C ALA A 54 28.09 16.65 4.77
N THR A 55 28.68 16.27 3.63
CA THR A 55 29.03 17.21 2.56
C THR A 55 27.94 17.29 1.50
N GLU A 56 27.91 18.37 0.72
CA GLU A 56 27.02 18.44 -0.46
C GLU A 56 27.32 17.34 -1.48
N GLU A 57 28.58 16.94 -1.60
CA GLU A 57 28.99 15.85 -2.49
C GLU A 57 28.37 14.51 -2.07
N GLN A 58 28.42 14.19 -0.77
CA GLN A 58 27.73 13.02 -0.21
C GLN A 58 26.22 13.11 -0.40
N ALA A 59 25.64 14.30 -0.30
CA ALA A 59 24.21 14.49 -0.55
C ALA A 59 23.84 14.31 -2.03
N ARG A 60 24.77 14.49 -2.98
CA ARG A 60 24.52 14.35 -4.43
C ARG A 60 24.85 12.95 -4.96
N SER A 61 25.49 12.08 -4.18
CA SER A 61 25.96 10.78 -4.65
C SER A 61 24.89 9.68 -4.73
N PHE A 62 23.69 9.94 -4.21
CA PHE A 62 22.53 9.04 -4.25
C PHE A 62 21.24 9.85 -4.03
N ASP A 63 20.10 9.31 -4.44
CA ASP A 63 18.77 9.88 -4.24
C ASP A 63 17.81 8.94 -3.50
N ALA A 64 16.63 9.43 -3.16
CA ALA A 64 15.56 8.56 -2.66
C ALA A 64 15.18 7.55 -3.75
N GLY A 65 15.05 6.27 -3.38
CA GLY A 65 14.89 5.15 -4.30
C GLY A 65 16.18 4.40 -4.61
N ASP A 66 17.35 4.92 -4.21
CA ASP A 66 18.61 4.20 -4.36
C ASP A 66 18.88 3.25 -3.19
N TYR A 67 19.72 2.26 -3.44
CA TYR A 67 20.24 1.36 -2.41
C TYR A 67 21.50 1.95 -1.79
N LEU A 68 21.56 1.96 -0.46
CA LEU A 68 22.65 2.55 0.30
C LEU A 68 23.14 1.54 1.33
N ARG A 69 24.41 1.15 1.24
CA ARG A 69 25.07 0.45 2.32
C ARG A 69 25.39 1.45 3.43
N ALA A 70 24.78 1.24 4.58
CA ALA A 70 24.81 2.14 5.71
C ALA A 70 25.55 1.50 6.87
N ARG A 71 26.61 2.17 7.36
CA ARG A 71 27.33 1.77 8.57
C ARG A 71 27.11 2.77 9.68
N GLY A 72 26.84 2.27 10.88
CA GLY A 72 26.55 3.13 12.01
C GLY A 72 26.19 2.38 13.28
N LYS A 73 25.63 3.13 14.23
CA LYS A 73 25.20 2.60 15.52
C LYS A 73 23.77 3.02 15.82
N VAL A 74 22.95 2.06 16.27
CA VAL A 74 21.57 2.32 16.68
C VAL A 74 21.58 3.08 18.00
N GLN A 75 20.74 4.10 18.10
CA GLN A 75 20.55 4.91 19.29
C GLN A 75 19.05 5.14 19.53
N ILE A 76 18.60 5.02 20.76
CA ILE A 76 17.24 5.49 21.13
C ILE A 76 17.28 7.00 21.40
N PHE A 77 16.46 7.75 20.68
CA PHE A 77 16.29 9.19 20.86
C PHE A 77 14.79 9.51 20.99
N GLN A 78 14.41 10.17 22.09
CA GLN A 78 13.00 10.49 22.40
C GLN A 78 12.05 9.28 22.33
N GLY A 79 12.55 8.09 22.72
CA GLY A 79 11.76 6.86 22.72
C GLY A 79 11.69 6.13 21.38
N ALA A 80 12.26 6.68 20.30
CA ALA A 80 12.33 6.02 18.99
C ALA A 80 13.77 5.60 18.65
N ALA A 81 13.93 4.47 17.98
CA ALA A 81 15.22 4.05 17.45
C ALA A 81 15.60 4.88 16.22
N GLN A 82 16.85 5.35 16.19
CA GLN A 82 17.47 5.99 15.03
C GLN A 82 18.86 5.41 14.78
N LEU A 83 19.32 5.43 13.54
CA LEU A 83 20.66 5.01 13.16
C LEU A 83 21.58 6.22 13.03
N ILE A 84 22.64 6.28 13.85
CA ILE A 84 23.70 7.29 13.68
C ILE A 84 24.75 6.72 12.73
N LEU A 85 24.79 7.29 11.54
CA LEU A 85 25.65 6.84 10.45
C LEU A 85 27.07 7.35 10.65
N SER A 86 28.04 6.46 10.45
CA SER A 86 29.46 6.78 10.35
C SER A 86 29.95 6.75 8.91
N GLN A 87 29.32 5.93 8.05
CA GLN A 87 29.69 5.80 6.65
C GLN A 87 28.46 5.42 5.82
N ILE A 88 28.42 5.92 4.59
CA ILE A 88 27.42 5.60 3.59
C ILE A 88 28.12 5.27 2.26
N GLU A 89 27.58 4.31 1.52
CA GLU A 89 28.12 3.86 0.24
C GLU A 89 26.97 3.53 -0.72
N PRO A 90 26.72 4.34 -1.77
CA PRO A 90 25.73 4.03 -2.79
C PRO A 90 26.02 2.67 -3.42
N THR A 91 25.00 1.83 -3.53
CA THR A 91 25.11 0.44 -3.95
C THR A 91 24.22 0.20 -5.17
N SER A 92 24.71 -0.59 -6.13
CA SER A 92 23.93 -0.98 -7.30
C SER A 92 22.74 -1.86 -6.91
N ALA A 93 21.64 -1.75 -7.66
CA ALA A 93 20.49 -2.64 -7.55
C ALA A 93 20.78 -4.07 -8.07
N GLU A 94 21.87 -4.27 -8.81
CA GLU A 94 22.23 -5.56 -9.40
C GLU A 94 22.42 -6.64 -8.31
N GLY A 95 21.67 -7.74 -8.43
CA GLY A 95 21.72 -8.86 -7.49
C GLY A 95 20.94 -8.66 -6.19
N LEU A 96 20.28 -7.51 -6.00
CA LEU A 96 19.36 -7.28 -4.89
C LEU A 96 17.94 -7.72 -5.26
N ASP A 97 17.25 -8.43 -4.37
CA ASP A 97 15.80 -8.66 -4.48
C ASP A 97 15.08 -7.42 -3.92
N PRO A 98 14.33 -6.65 -4.74
CA PRO A 98 13.59 -5.47 -4.28
C PRO A 98 12.65 -5.77 -3.10
N GLY A 99 12.09 -6.98 -3.04
CA GLY A 99 11.19 -7.33 -1.96
C GLY A 99 11.87 -7.72 -0.64
N GLU A 100 13.20 -7.61 -0.53
CA GLU A 100 13.89 -7.50 0.76
C GLU A 100 13.81 -6.09 1.36
N PHE A 101 13.45 -5.09 0.56
CA PHE A 101 13.51 -3.68 0.92
C PHE A 101 12.14 -3.01 0.98
N LEU A 102 11.17 -3.57 0.28
CA LEU A 102 9.79 -3.12 0.29
C LEU A 102 8.97 -3.95 1.30
N PRO A 103 8.03 -3.33 2.05
CA PRO A 103 7.07 -4.13 2.82
C PRO A 103 6.29 -5.02 1.84
N ARG A 104 5.83 -6.17 2.32
CA ARG A 104 5.03 -7.12 1.54
C ARG A 104 3.72 -7.41 2.28
N ALA A 105 2.69 -7.77 1.51
CA ALA A 105 1.44 -8.31 2.05
C ALA A 105 1.71 -9.51 2.98
N ALA A 106 0.86 -9.68 4.01
CA ALA A 106 0.96 -10.81 4.93
C ALA A 106 0.60 -12.15 4.25
N ARG A 107 -0.30 -12.11 3.26
CA ARG A 107 -0.68 -13.24 2.42
C ARG A 107 0.20 -13.30 1.17
N GLY A 108 0.46 -14.50 0.66
CA GLY A 108 1.27 -14.67 -0.56
C GLY A 108 0.53 -14.15 -1.80
N ALA A 109 1.22 -13.42 -2.67
CA ALA A 109 0.63 -12.85 -3.89
C ALA A 109 -0.03 -13.92 -4.77
N ALA A 110 0.56 -15.11 -4.90
CA ALA A 110 -0.02 -16.22 -5.66
C ALA A 110 -1.36 -16.70 -5.08
N GLU A 111 -1.47 -16.81 -3.76
CA GLU A 111 -2.71 -17.20 -3.07
C GLU A 111 -3.79 -16.14 -3.27
N MET A 112 -3.44 -14.86 -3.09
CA MET A 112 -4.37 -13.75 -3.29
C MET A 112 -4.85 -13.67 -4.74
N THR A 113 -3.97 -13.83 -5.71
CA THR A 113 -4.33 -13.85 -7.14
C THR A 113 -5.25 -15.03 -7.47
N ALA A 114 -5.01 -16.21 -6.91
CA ALA A 114 -5.90 -17.37 -7.09
C ALA A 114 -7.29 -17.09 -6.51
N ARG A 115 -7.37 -16.49 -5.32
CA ARG A 115 -8.63 -16.11 -4.69
C ARG A 115 -9.38 -15.01 -5.46
N LEU A 116 -8.66 -14.01 -5.96
CA LEU A 116 -9.21 -12.96 -6.83
C LEU A 116 -9.86 -13.60 -8.07
N ARG A 117 -9.13 -14.48 -8.78
CA ARG A 117 -9.65 -15.22 -9.93
C ARG A 117 -10.92 -16.00 -9.58
N GLN A 118 -10.92 -16.70 -8.44
CA GLN A 118 -12.08 -17.47 -7.99
C GLN A 118 -13.32 -16.57 -7.79
N LEU A 119 -13.17 -15.43 -7.12
CA LEU A 119 -14.28 -14.51 -6.86
C LEU A 119 -14.83 -13.91 -8.15
N LEU A 120 -13.95 -13.45 -9.04
CA LEU A 120 -14.33 -12.82 -10.31
C LEU A 120 -14.95 -13.81 -11.29
N MET A 121 -14.47 -15.05 -11.34
CA MET A 121 -15.07 -16.10 -12.18
C MET A 121 -16.36 -16.69 -11.59
N GLY A 122 -16.66 -16.40 -10.32
CA GLY A 122 -17.94 -16.70 -9.68
C GLY A 122 -19.05 -15.69 -9.96
N VAL A 123 -18.78 -14.66 -10.77
CA VAL A 123 -19.80 -13.71 -11.28
C VAL A 123 -20.74 -14.45 -12.23
N SER A 124 -22.04 -14.28 -12.02
CA SER A 124 -23.10 -14.97 -12.76
C SER A 124 -23.50 -14.23 -14.05
N ASP A 125 -23.49 -12.89 -14.03
CA ASP A 125 -23.74 -12.09 -15.23
C ASP A 125 -22.69 -12.35 -16.32
N PRO A 126 -23.09 -12.77 -17.53
CA PRO A 126 -22.15 -13.18 -18.57
C PRO A 126 -21.30 -12.03 -19.11
N HIS A 127 -21.82 -10.81 -19.18
CA HIS A 127 -21.06 -9.65 -19.67
C HIS A 127 -20.03 -9.20 -18.64
N LEU A 128 -20.42 -9.14 -17.35
CA LEU A 128 -19.50 -8.81 -16.26
C LEU A 128 -18.41 -9.88 -16.10
N ARG A 129 -18.77 -11.16 -16.23
CA ARG A 129 -17.79 -12.26 -16.20
C ARG A 129 -16.82 -12.18 -17.38
N ALA A 130 -17.31 -11.90 -18.59
CA ALA A 130 -16.46 -11.70 -19.76
C ALA A 130 -15.52 -10.50 -19.58
N LEU A 131 -16.00 -9.40 -19.00
CA LEU A 131 -15.14 -8.26 -18.67
C LEU A 131 -14.04 -8.65 -17.68
N ALA A 132 -14.38 -9.36 -16.59
CA ALA A 132 -13.40 -9.87 -15.66
C ALA A 132 -12.37 -10.77 -16.35
N GLU A 133 -12.82 -11.67 -17.24
CA GLU A 133 -11.94 -12.54 -18.01
C GLU A 133 -10.97 -11.75 -18.89
N CYS A 134 -11.42 -10.69 -19.59
CA CYS A 134 -10.56 -9.82 -20.39
C CYS A 134 -9.43 -9.13 -19.59
N PHE A 135 -9.62 -8.91 -18.28
CA PHE A 135 -8.56 -8.44 -17.39
C PHE A 135 -7.68 -9.59 -16.88
N LEU A 136 -8.27 -10.75 -16.57
CA LEU A 136 -7.56 -11.91 -16.00
C LEU A 136 -6.71 -12.71 -16.99
N ILE A 137 -6.93 -12.54 -18.30
CA ILE A 137 -6.09 -13.13 -19.36
C ILE A 137 -5.00 -12.17 -19.86
N ASP A 138 -5.00 -10.93 -19.39
CA ASP A 138 -3.97 -9.95 -19.72
C ASP A 138 -2.83 -10.06 -18.70
N ASP A 139 -1.76 -10.75 -19.10
CA ASP A 139 -0.58 -10.97 -18.27
C ASP A 139 0.12 -9.66 -17.86
N GLU A 140 0.10 -8.64 -18.73
CA GLU A 140 0.71 -7.34 -18.42
C GLU A 140 -0.09 -6.63 -17.32
N PHE A 141 -1.42 -6.57 -17.48
CA PHE A 141 -2.31 -6.01 -16.48
C PHE A 141 -2.16 -6.75 -15.15
N LEU A 142 -2.25 -8.08 -15.14
CA LEU A 142 -2.16 -8.87 -13.92
C LEU A 142 -0.81 -8.72 -13.22
N SER A 143 0.28 -8.73 -13.98
CA SER A 143 1.62 -8.52 -13.41
C SER A 143 1.71 -7.17 -12.69
N LYS A 144 1.24 -6.09 -13.33
CA LYS A 144 1.23 -4.75 -12.73
C LYS A 144 0.26 -4.65 -11.55
N PHE A 145 -0.97 -5.15 -11.69
CA PHE A 145 -2.01 -5.10 -10.66
C PHE A 145 -1.61 -5.85 -9.38
N THR A 146 -0.95 -7.01 -9.52
CA THR A 146 -0.50 -7.83 -8.39
C THR A 146 0.78 -7.31 -7.73
N ALA A 147 1.52 -6.43 -8.40
CA ALA A 147 2.72 -5.79 -7.87
C ALA A 147 2.45 -4.38 -7.30
N ALA A 148 1.46 -3.66 -7.82
CA ALA A 148 1.21 -2.27 -7.47
C ALA A 148 0.87 -2.08 -5.98
N PRO A 149 1.34 -0.99 -5.35
CA PRO A 149 0.83 -0.56 -4.05
C PRO A 149 -0.56 0.07 -4.21
N ALA A 150 -1.34 0.12 -3.12
CA ALA A 150 -2.61 0.86 -3.15
C ALA A 150 -2.42 2.37 -2.92
N GLY A 151 -1.20 2.82 -2.61
CA GLY A 151 -0.88 4.23 -2.47
C GLY A 151 0.59 4.48 -2.17
N VAL A 152 1.03 5.73 -2.24
CA VAL A 152 2.45 6.10 -2.03
C VAL A 152 2.84 6.12 -0.55
N ARG A 153 1.94 6.60 0.32
CA ARG A 153 2.20 6.78 1.76
C ARG A 153 1.06 6.31 2.67
N VAL A 154 -0.10 6.01 2.09
CA VAL A 154 -1.36 5.75 2.83
C VAL A 154 -1.58 4.24 2.98
N HIS A 155 -2.79 3.78 3.32
CA HIS A 155 -3.10 2.35 3.54
C HIS A 155 -2.61 1.48 2.37
N HIS A 156 -2.12 0.29 2.68
CA HIS A 156 -1.55 -0.62 1.68
C HIS A 156 -0.44 -0.05 0.78
N ALA A 157 0.35 0.93 1.28
CA ALA A 157 1.54 1.47 0.59
C ALA A 157 2.74 0.50 0.63
N TYR A 158 2.60 -0.64 -0.05
CA TYR A 158 3.60 -1.68 -0.18
C TYR A 158 3.34 -2.55 -1.41
N GLN A 159 4.34 -3.33 -1.85
CA GLN A 159 4.22 -4.11 -3.07
C GLN A 159 3.11 -5.17 -2.92
N GLY A 160 2.19 -5.20 -3.89
CA GLY A 160 0.98 -6.04 -3.85
C GLY A 160 -0.12 -5.52 -2.93
N GLY A 161 0.00 -4.30 -2.41
CA GLY A 161 -1.00 -3.68 -1.57
C GLY A 161 -2.32 -3.42 -2.30
N LEU A 162 -2.29 -3.11 -3.61
CA LEU A 162 -3.51 -2.94 -4.40
C LEU A 162 -4.33 -4.23 -4.46
N LEU A 163 -3.66 -5.37 -4.71
CA LEU A 163 -4.28 -6.68 -4.73
C LEU A 163 -4.90 -7.05 -3.37
N GLU A 164 -4.17 -6.84 -2.27
CA GLU A 164 -4.67 -7.15 -0.92
C GLU A 164 -5.88 -6.29 -0.56
N HIS A 165 -5.82 -4.99 -0.87
CA HIS A 165 -6.91 -4.05 -0.67
C HIS A 165 -8.16 -4.51 -1.45
N VAL A 166 -8.07 -4.62 -2.78
CA VAL A 166 -9.20 -5.03 -3.62
C VAL A 166 -9.76 -6.39 -3.21
N LEU A 167 -8.89 -7.36 -2.90
CA LEU A 167 -9.33 -8.67 -2.46
C LEU A 167 -10.11 -8.60 -1.13
N THR A 168 -9.65 -7.78 -0.19
CA THR A 168 -10.35 -7.58 1.10
C THR A 168 -11.74 -6.99 0.87
N LEU A 169 -11.85 -5.97 0.01
CA LEU A 169 -13.14 -5.37 -0.35
C LEU A 169 -14.08 -6.40 -1.00
N LEU A 170 -13.58 -7.21 -1.95
CA LEU A 170 -14.37 -8.26 -2.59
C LEU A 170 -14.86 -9.29 -1.59
N GLU A 171 -14.01 -9.71 -0.64
CA GLU A 171 -14.35 -10.68 0.39
C GLU A 171 -15.37 -10.15 1.41
N VAL A 172 -15.32 -8.86 1.73
CA VAL A 172 -16.33 -8.21 2.58
C VAL A 172 -17.64 -8.06 1.82
N ALA A 173 -17.59 -7.55 0.58
CA ALA A 173 -18.75 -7.37 -0.28
C ALA A 173 -19.53 -8.68 -0.49
N ASP A 174 -18.83 -9.77 -0.78
CA ASP A 174 -19.43 -11.10 -0.96
C ASP A 174 -20.18 -11.58 0.30
N ARG A 175 -19.67 -11.25 1.49
CA ARG A 175 -20.28 -11.63 2.76
C ARG A 175 -21.48 -10.77 3.13
N ILE A 176 -21.46 -9.48 2.80
CA ILE A 176 -22.53 -8.55 3.18
C ILE A 176 -23.63 -8.43 2.12
N ALA A 177 -23.35 -8.72 0.85
CA ALA A 177 -24.30 -8.58 -0.24
C ALA A 177 -25.66 -9.28 0.02
N PRO A 178 -25.72 -10.50 0.62
CA PRO A 178 -26.99 -11.14 0.97
C PRO A 178 -27.88 -10.36 1.95
N LEU A 179 -27.31 -9.40 2.71
CA LEU A 179 -28.06 -8.55 3.64
C LEU A 179 -28.74 -7.36 2.95
N TYR A 180 -28.38 -7.07 1.70
CA TYR A 180 -28.87 -5.92 0.95
C TYR A 180 -29.47 -6.41 -0.38
N PRO A 181 -30.76 -6.79 -0.42
CA PRO A 181 -31.38 -7.41 -1.59
C PRO A 181 -31.40 -6.49 -2.83
N ASP A 182 -31.33 -5.17 -2.63
CA ASP A 182 -31.30 -4.18 -3.71
C ASP A 182 -29.90 -3.98 -4.32
N LEU A 183 -28.85 -4.61 -3.77
CA LEU A 183 -27.52 -4.58 -4.37
C LEU A 183 -27.42 -5.61 -5.49
N ASN A 184 -27.02 -5.16 -6.68
CA ASN A 184 -26.51 -6.08 -7.69
C ASN A 184 -25.10 -6.52 -7.26
N ARG A 185 -25.00 -7.72 -6.68
CA ARG A 185 -23.75 -8.31 -6.20
C ARG A 185 -22.68 -8.33 -7.29
N ASP A 186 -23.01 -8.83 -8.48
CA ASP A 186 -22.03 -9.02 -9.55
C ASP A 186 -21.46 -7.68 -10.05
N LEU A 187 -22.32 -6.67 -10.18
CA LEU A 187 -21.89 -5.32 -10.52
C LEU A 187 -21.03 -4.71 -9.42
N LEU A 188 -21.39 -4.89 -8.14
CA LEU A 188 -20.58 -4.44 -7.01
C LEU A 188 -19.20 -5.08 -7.04
N MET A 189 -19.11 -6.40 -7.26
CA MET A 189 -17.84 -7.12 -7.33
C MET A 189 -16.95 -6.58 -8.46
N LEU A 190 -17.49 -6.36 -9.66
CA LEU A 190 -16.71 -5.78 -10.76
C LEU A 190 -16.32 -4.32 -10.50
N GLY A 191 -17.21 -3.52 -9.92
CA GLY A 191 -16.88 -2.15 -9.55
C GLY A 191 -15.76 -2.07 -8.50
N ILE A 192 -15.78 -2.94 -7.49
CA ILE A 192 -14.69 -3.07 -6.51
C ILE A 192 -13.39 -3.49 -7.19
N PHE A 193 -13.41 -4.45 -8.11
CA PHE A 193 -12.21 -4.86 -8.81
C PHE A 193 -11.56 -3.72 -9.62
N LEU A 194 -12.39 -2.83 -10.18
CA LEU A 194 -11.96 -1.82 -11.13
C LEU A 194 -11.70 -0.43 -10.53
N HIS A 195 -12.26 -0.11 -9.37
CA HIS A 195 -12.29 1.27 -8.84
C HIS A 195 -10.90 1.94 -8.79
N ASP A 196 -9.89 1.15 -8.40
CA ASP A 196 -8.50 1.57 -8.24
C ASP A 196 -7.56 0.98 -9.30
N ALA A 197 -8.08 0.32 -10.34
CA ALA A 197 -7.25 -0.33 -11.35
C ALA A 197 -6.32 0.66 -12.09
N GLY A 198 -6.68 1.95 -12.14
CA GLY A 198 -5.82 3.00 -12.70
C GLY A 198 -4.51 3.22 -11.92
N LYS A 199 -4.40 2.75 -10.68
CA LYS A 199 -3.17 2.87 -9.87
C LYS A 199 -1.97 2.17 -10.49
N ILE A 200 -2.20 1.18 -11.35
CA ILE A 200 -1.14 0.47 -12.07
C ILE A 200 -0.40 1.37 -13.08
N GLN A 201 -1.03 2.48 -13.49
CA GLN A 201 -0.47 3.49 -14.40
C GLN A 201 -0.14 4.80 -13.65
N GLU A 202 -0.88 5.10 -12.58
CA GLU A 202 -0.64 6.30 -11.76
C GLU A 202 0.66 6.23 -10.94
N LEU A 203 0.98 5.06 -10.39
CA LEU A 203 2.06 4.91 -9.42
C LEU A 203 3.33 4.35 -10.06
N ASP A 204 4.48 4.94 -9.69
CA ASP A 204 5.80 4.33 -9.90
C ASP A 204 6.17 3.55 -8.64
N TYR A 205 6.65 2.33 -8.81
CA TYR A 205 7.05 1.43 -7.75
C TYR A 205 8.25 0.55 -8.12
N HIS A 206 9.02 0.93 -9.15
CA HIS A 206 10.21 0.19 -9.57
C HIS A 206 11.45 0.52 -8.74
N ARG A 207 11.61 1.76 -8.27
CA ARG A 207 12.76 2.23 -7.47
C ARG A 207 12.33 2.86 -6.16
N ALA A 208 11.38 3.78 -6.22
CA ALA A 208 10.71 4.37 -5.07
C ALA A 208 9.22 4.39 -5.35
N PHE A 209 8.41 4.39 -4.28
CA PHE A 209 7.00 4.71 -4.44
C PHE A 209 6.84 6.18 -4.76
N GLY A 210 6.25 6.46 -5.91
CA GLY A 210 6.01 7.80 -6.42
C GLY A 210 4.85 7.80 -7.40
N TYR A 211 4.73 8.89 -8.15
CA TYR A 211 3.74 9.04 -9.21
C TYR A 211 4.46 9.09 -10.57
N THR A 212 3.84 8.51 -11.59
CA THR A 212 4.23 8.73 -12.98
C THR A 212 3.77 10.11 -13.45
N ASP A 213 4.26 10.59 -14.59
CA ASP A 213 3.77 11.83 -15.19
C ASP A 213 2.26 11.78 -15.46
N GLN A 214 1.76 10.62 -15.93
CA GLN A 214 0.32 10.41 -16.11
C GLN A 214 -0.41 10.42 -14.77
N GLY A 215 0.16 9.81 -13.72
CA GLY A 215 -0.41 9.87 -12.38
C GLY A 215 -0.54 11.28 -11.83
N GLN A 216 0.48 12.12 -12.04
CA GLN A 216 0.48 13.53 -11.62
C GLN A 216 -0.52 14.39 -12.40
N LEU A 217 -0.66 14.14 -13.72
CA LEU A 217 -1.47 14.99 -14.60
C LEU A 217 -2.94 14.55 -14.70
N VAL A 218 -3.20 13.24 -14.59
CA VAL A 218 -4.48 12.62 -14.94
C VAL A 218 -5.11 11.90 -13.74
N GLY A 219 -4.32 11.10 -13.01
CA GLY A 219 -4.76 10.36 -11.82
C GLY A 219 -5.56 9.08 -12.11
N HIS A 220 -5.58 8.16 -11.13
CA HIS A 220 -6.10 6.80 -11.29
C HIS A 220 -7.58 6.73 -11.65
N ILE A 221 -8.42 7.70 -11.24
CA ILE A 221 -9.85 7.68 -11.54
C ILE A 221 -10.08 7.74 -13.06
N VAL A 222 -9.40 8.65 -13.74
CA VAL A 222 -9.53 8.83 -15.19
C VAL A 222 -8.86 7.67 -15.91
N LEU A 223 -7.65 7.29 -15.50
CA LEU A 223 -6.91 6.15 -16.07
C LEU A 223 -7.69 4.82 -15.92
N GLY A 224 -8.37 4.62 -14.78
CA GLY A 224 -9.24 3.47 -14.55
C GLY A 224 -10.45 3.45 -15.49
N GLY A 225 -11.04 4.62 -15.77
CA GLY A 225 -12.09 4.77 -16.77
C GLY A 225 -11.63 4.45 -18.20
N GLU A 226 -10.40 4.84 -18.55
CA GLU A 226 -9.77 4.51 -19.85
C GLU A 226 -9.50 3.01 -19.98
N LEU A 227 -8.93 2.38 -18.95
CA LEU A 227 -8.73 0.94 -18.88
C LEU A 227 -10.05 0.16 -19.05
N LEU A 228 -11.10 0.58 -18.35
CA LEU A 228 -12.43 0.00 -18.51
C LEU A 228 -12.93 0.12 -19.95
N ALA A 229 -12.83 1.30 -20.55
CA ALA A 229 -13.28 1.54 -21.91
C ALA A 229 -12.49 0.72 -22.96
N GLU A 230 -11.21 0.48 -22.74
CA GLU A 230 -10.41 -0.41 -23.58
C GLU A 230 -10.89 -1.87 -23.48
N LYS A 231 -11.02 -2.38 -22.25
CA LYS A 231 -11.35 -3.80 -22.03
C LYS A 231 -12.76 -4.17 -22.45
N VAL A 232 -13.71 -3.26 -22.28
CA VAL A 232 -15.10 -3.46 -22.72
C VAL A 232 -15.20 -3.72 -24.24
N LYS A 233 -14.31 -3.16 -25.05
CA LYS A 233 -14.30 -3.43 -26.50
C LYS A 233 -14.00 -4.90 -26.82
N ARG A 234 -13.25 -5.59 -25.95
CA ARG A 234 -12.84 -6.99 -26.13
C ARG A 234 -13.88 -7.99 -25.63
N THR A 235 -14.88 -7.56 -24.85
CA THR A 235 -15.89 -8.50 -24.31
C THR A 235 -16.81 -9.05 -25.39
N ALA A 236 -16.98 -8.33 -26.51
CA ALA A 236 -17.74 -8.80 -27.65
C ALA A 236 -17.10 -10.04 -28.30
N ASP A 237 -15.77 -10.17 -28.24
CA ASP A 237 -15.06 -11.35 -28.76
C ASP A 237 -15.38 -12.63 -27.96
N LEU A 238 -15.73 -12.47 -26.68
CA LEU A 238 -16.07 -13.58 -25.77
C LEU A 238 -17.56 -13.89 -25.72
N THR A 239 -18.41 -12.86 -25.80
CA THR A 239 -19.87 -12.98 -25.64
C THR A 239 -20.63 -13.06 -26.96
N GLY A 240 -20.03 -12.60 -28.06
CA GLY A 240 -20.70 -12.44 -29.35
C GLY A 240 -21.66 -11.23 -29.42
N GLU A 241 -21.74 -10.43 -28.36
CA GLU A 241 -22.70 -9.34 -28.21
C GLU A 241 -22.02 -8.06 -27.69
N PRO A 242 -22.55 -6.87 -28.01
CA PRO A 242 -22.05 -5.62 -27.43
C PRO A 242 -22.27 -5.60 -25.91
N PHE A 243 -21.33 -4.99 -25.19
CA PHE A 243 -21.47 -4.83 -23.75
C PHE A 243 -22.66 -3.90 -23.41
N PRO A 244 -23.53 -4.26 -22.45
CA PRO A 244 -24.71 -3.47 -22.12
C PRO A 244 -24.37 -2.04 -21.70
N GLU A 245 -24.97 -1.05 -22.36
CA GLU A 245 -24.64 0.37 -22.17
C GLU A 245 -24.91 0.86 -20.73
N GLU A 246 -26.02 0.43 -20.12
CA GLU A 246 -26.35 0.80 -18.74
C GLU A 246 -25.35 0.22 -17.75
N THR A 247 -24.97 -1.05 -17.91
CA THR A 247 -23.96 -1.71 -17.07
C THR A 247 -22.62 -0.98 -17.17
N LEU A 248 -22.22 -0.58 -18.38
CA LEU A 248 -20.99 0.21 -18.59
C LEU A 248 -21.07 1.57 -17.89
N LEU A 249 -22.21 2.25 -18.00
CA LEU A 249 -22.43 3.55 -17.35
C LEU A 249 -22.32 3.44 -15.83
N ARG A 250 -22.90 2.38 -15.25
CA ARG A 250 -22.84 2.14 -13.80
C ARG A 250 -21.42 1.80 -13.32
N LEU A 251 -20.66 0.98 -14.06
CA LEU A 251 -19.25 0.72 -13.76
C LEU A 251 -18.40 1.99 -13.81
N LYS A 252 -18.58 2.82 -14.85
CA LYS A 252 -17.94 4.15 -14.93
C LYS A 252 -18.33 5.01 -13.73
N HIS A 253 -19.61 5.02 -13.35
CA HIS A 253 -20.08 5.79 -12.20
C HIS A 253 -19.44 5.33 -10.90
N MET A 254 -19.29 4.02 -10.69
CA MET A 254 -18.58 3.47 -9.52
C MET A 254 -17.12 3.93 -9.48
N ILE A 255 -16.39 3.87 -10.60
CA ILE A 255 -15.00 4.36 -10.67
C ILE A 255 -14.92 5.87 -10.39
N VAL A 256 -15.78 6.70 -10.96
CA VAL A 256 -15.67 8.17 -10.79
C VAL A 256 -16.27 8.71 -9.49
N SER A 257 -16.83 7.85 -8.63
CA SER A 257 -17.47 8.27 -7.38
C SER A 257 -17.02 7.55 -6.13
N HIS A 258 -16.11 6.57 -6.23
CA HIS A 258 -15.75 5.70 -5.10
C HIS A 258 -15.13 6.46 -3.90
N HIS A 259 -14.40 7.55 -4.11
CA HIS A 259 -13.91 8.37 -2.99
C HIS A 259 -15.03 9.11 -2.25
N GLY A 260 -16.24 9.20 -2.80
CA GLY A 260 -17.39 9.78 -2.13
C GLY A 260 -17.63 11.25 -2.51
N PRO A 261 -17.87 12.15 -1.54
CA PRO A 261 -18.04 13.58 -1.81
C PRO A 261 -16.83 14.20 -2.53
N ALA A 262 -17.08 15.33 -3.22
CA ALA A 262 -16.05 16.03 -3.98
C ALA A 262 -14.83 16.47 -3.14
N GLU A 263 -15.02 16.67 -1.83
CA GLU A 263 -13.94 17.00 -0.89
C GLU A 263 -12.90 15.87 -0.75
N PHE A 264 -13.25 14.64 -1.12
CA PHE A 264 -12.34 13.49 -1.17
C PHE A 264 -11.80 13.22 -2.59
N GLY A 265 -12.03 14.13 -3.54
CA GLY A 265 -11.42 14.07 -4.88
C GLY A 265 -12.22 13.35 -5.95
N SER A 266 -13.42 12.83 -5.65
CA SER A 266 -14.29 12.23 -6.67
C SER A 266 -14.97 13.30 -7.55
N PRO A 267 -14.98 13.14 -8.88
CA PRO A 267 -15.75 14.00 -9.79
C PRO A 267 -17.27 14.07 -9.50
N LYS A 268 -17.84 12.98 -8.97
CA LYS A 268 -19.27 12.87 -8.63
C LYS A 268 -19.45 12.10 -7.32
N PRO A 269 -20.51 12.39 -6.54
CA PRO A 269 -20.85 11.55 -5.39
C PRO A 269 -21.41 10.18 -5.85
N PRO A 270 -21.40 9.17 -4.98
CA PRO A 270 -22.10 7.91 -5.22
C PRO A 270 -23.61 8.15 -5.43
N MET A 271 -24.19 7.55 -6.47
CA MET A 271 -25.60 7.78 -6.87
C MET A 271 -26.35 6.46 -7.17
N THR A 272 -25.73 5.32 -6.91
CA THR A 272 -26.36 3.99 -7.02
C THR A 272 -26.09 3.18 -5.76
N PRO A 273 -26.91 2.15 -5.46
CA PRO A 273 -26.67 1.26 -4.33
C PRO A 273 -25.25 0.66 -4.32
N GLU A 274 -24.74 0.24 -5.48
CA GLU A 274 -23.40 -0.34 -5.59
C GLU A 274 -22.30 0.71 -5.39
N ALA A 275 -22.47 1.92 -5.91
CA ALA A 275 -21.49 2.99 -5.74
C ALA A 275 -21.38 3.43 -4.28
N ILE A 276 -22.51 3.55 -3.56
CA ILE A 276 -22.47 3.93 -2.15
C ILE A 276 -21.93 2.80 -1.27
N ALA A 277 -22.22 1.53 -1.61
CA ALA A 277 -21.63 0.38 -0.96
C ALA A 277 -20.11 0.35 -1.14
N LEU A 278 -19.63 0.49 -2.39
CA LEU A 278 -18.20 0.57 -2.71
C LEU A 278 -17.51 1.67 -1.91
N HIS A 279 -18.05 2.88 -1.91
CA HIS A 279 -17.48 4.01 -1.16
C HIS A 279 -17.25 3.69 0.32
N TYR A 280 -18.25 3.12 1.00
CA TYR A 280 -18.12 2.79 2.41
C TYR A 280 -17.22 1.59 2.67
N LEU A 281 -17.17 0.61 1.76
CA LEU A 281 -16.26 -0.53 1.86
C LEU A 281 -14.80 -0.11 1.73
N ASP A 282 -14.50 0.71 0.72
CA ASP A 282 -13.17 1.30 0.52
C ASP A 282 -12.75 2.12 1.75
N ASN A 283 -13.64 3.00 2.22
CA ASN A 283 -13.36 3.82 3.40
C ASN A 283 -13.17 3.01 4.69
N LEU A 284 -13.92 1.93 4.85
CA LEU A 284 -13.81 1.02 5.99
C LEU A 284 -12.44 0.34 6.00
N ASP A 285 -12.04 -0.25 4.87
CA ASP A 285 -10.77 -0.94 4.74
C ASP A 285 -9.58 0.00 5.00
N ALA A 286 -9.58 1.16 4.33
CA ALA A 286 -8.56 2.18 4.50
C ALA A 286 -8.37 2.59 5.97
N LYS A 287 -9.47 2.79 6.72
CA LYS A 287 -9.44 3.18 8.14
C LYS A 287 -9.01 2.05 9.05
N VAL A 288 -9.56 0.85 8.88
CA VAL A 288 -9.22 -0.32 9.71
C VAL A 288 -7.75 -0.70 9.52
N HIS A 289 -7.27 -0.70 8.27
CA HIS A 289 -5.86 -0.95 7.96
C HIS A 289 -4.96 0.12 8.59
N ALA A 290 -5.29 1.41 8.43
CA ALA A 290 -4.51 2.50 9.02
C ALA A 290 -4.41 2.40 10.55
N PHE A 291 -5.53 2.15 11.23
CA PHE A 291 -5.58 2.02 12.69
C PHE A 291 -4.77 0.81 13.18
N SER A 292 -4.98 -0.35 12.54
CA SER A 292 -4.30 -1.59 12.91
C SER A 292 -2.80 -1.49 12.70
N ARG A 293 -2.37 -0.90 11.58
CA ARG A 293 -0.96 -0.66 11.27
C ARG A 293 -0.33 0.26 12.31
N GLN A 294 -0.96 1.40 12.60
CA GLN A 294 -0.42 2.37 13.54
C GLN A 294 -0.30 1.78 14.96
N ILE A 295 -1.30 1.03 15.43
CA ILE A 295 -1.24 0.33 16.73
C ILE A 295 -0.06 -0.64 16.77
N ARG A 296 0.12 -1.44 15.71
CA ARG A 296 1.17 -2.47 15.61
C ARG A 296 2.58 -1.89 15.48
N GLU A 297 2.72 -0.74 14.84
CA GLU A 297 4.01 -0.10 14.53
C GLU A 297 4.38 1.02 15.52
N ASP A 298 3.52 1.32 16.50
CA ASP A 298 3.77 2.37 17.48
C ASP A 298 5.01 2.04 18.35
N PRO A 299 6.02 2.94 18.42
CA PRO A 299 7.27 2.67 19.12
C PRO A 299 7.12 2.65 20.65
N ALA A 300 6.02 3.16 21.21
CA ALA A 300 5.80 3.23 22.65
C ALA A 300 5.26 1.91 23.21
N ALA A 301 5.99 0.81 23.05
CA ALA A 301 5.55 -0.57 23.39
C ALA A 301 5.04 -0.76 24.84
N GLY A 302 5.47 0.08 25.79
CA GLY A 302 5.00 0.04 27.19
C GLY A 302 3.77 0.87 27.53
N SER A 303 3.20 1.59 26.54
CA SER A 303 1.98 2.38 26.71
C SER A 303 0.77 1.61 26.20
N THR A 304 -0.41 1.81 26.81
CA THR A 304 -1.70 1.30 26.27
C THR A 304 -2.29 2.21 25.18
N TRP A 305 -1.63 3.33 24.89
CA TRP A 305 -2.02 4.30 23.87
C TRP A 305 -0.87 4.59 22.92
N THR A 306 -1.17 4.83 21.65
CA THR A 306 -0.20 5.34 20.69
C THR A 306 0.16 6.80 20.98
N SER A 307 1.21 7.29 20.33
CA SER A 307 1.40 8.73 20.19
C SER A 307 0.22 9.38 19.44
N PHE A 308 0.01 10.69 19.64
CA PHE A 308 -1.05 11.43 18.93
C PHE A 308 -0.72 11.50 17.44
N ASP A 309 -1.70 11.13 16.61
CA ASP A 309 -1.59 11.23 15.15
C ASP A 309 -2.38 12.46 14.65
N PRO A 310 -1.69 13.48 14.09
CA PRO A 310 -2.35 14.66 13.55
C PRO A 310 -3.30 14.38 12.38
N ASN A 311 -3.02 13.37 11.56
CA ASN A 311 -3.87 13.02 10.41
C ASN A 311 -5.17 12.35 10.86
N LEU A 312 -5.12 11.56 11.95
CA LEU A 312 -6.31 10.95 12.54
C LEU A 312 -7.01 11.84 13.58
N GLY A 313 -6.35 12.92 14.00
CA GLY A 313 -6.80 13.85 15.03
C GLY A 313 -6.95 13.21 16.43
N ARG A 314 -6.32 12.06 16.69
CA ARG A 314 -6.52 11.30 17.93
C ARG A 314 -5.34 10.38 18.26
N ARG A 315 -5.31 9.89 19.49
CA ARG A 315 -4.51 8.72 19.91
C ARG A 315 -5.32 7.45 19.71
N LEU A 316 -4.66 6.34 19.42
CA LEU A 316 -5.29 5.03 19.30
C LEU A 316 -5.04 4.20 20.56
N PHE A 317 -6.05 3.45 20.99
CA PHE A 317 -5.94 2.54 22.11
C PHE A 317 -5.40 1.20 21.64
N LYS A 318 -4.34 0.71 22.29
CA LYS A 318 -3.64 -0.54 21.96
C LYS A 318 -4.13 -1.74 22.78
N GLY A 319 -4.89 -1.51 23.84
CA GLY A 319 -5.19 -2.54 24.85
C GLY A 319 -4.05 -2.69 25.86
N ALA A 320 -4.25 -3.57 26.86
CA ALA A 320 -3.15 -4.02 27.70
C ALA A 320 -2.27 -4.99 26.90
N SER A 321 -0.94 -4.86 26.98
CA SER A 321 -0.05 -5.92 26.46
C SER A 321 -0.49 -7.24 27.08
N PRO A 322 -0.58 -8.35 26.31
CA PRO A 322 -0.73 -9.65 26.93
C PRO A 322 0.44 -9.79 27.92
N VAL A 323 0.09 -9.86 29.21
CA VAL A 323 1.02 -10.26 30.25
C VAL A 323 1.60 -11.60 29.76
N PRO A 324 2.92 -11.76 29.65
CA PRO A 324 3.46 -13.08 29.38
C PRO A 324 2.94 -13.96 30.51
N ASP A 325 2.26 -15.05 30.16
CA ASP A 325 1.81 -16.04 31.14
C ASP A 325 2.99 -16.32 32.05
N ASP A 326 2.86 -15.86 33.30
CA ASP A 326 3.74 -16.27 34.37
C ASP A 326 3.39 -17.74 34.54
N ASP A 327 4.20 -18.63 33.96
CA ASP A 327 4.34 -20.02 34.38
C ASP A 327 4.90 -20.04 35.82
N GLY A 328 4.21 -19.34 36.71
CA GLY A 328 4.31 -19.39 38.15
C GLY A 328 3.67 -20.70 38.55
N GLY A 329 4.54 -21.70 38.65
CA GLY A 329 4.19 -23.07 38.93
C GLY A 329 3.16 -23.23 40.05
N PHE A 330 2.21 -24.12 39.78
CA PHE A 330 1.53 -24.86 40.82
C PHE A 330 1.86 -26.34 40.63
N GLN A 331 2.82 -26.81 41.44
CA GLN A 331 2.70 -28.12 42.09
C GLN A 331 2.23 -27.87 43.52
N PRO A 332 1.49 -28.79 44.17
CA PRO A 332 1.30 -30.19 43.82
C PRO A 332 -0.09 -30.56 43.31
#